data_AF-A0A920W4Z2-F1
#
_entry.id   AF-A0A920W4Z2-F1
#
_cell.length_a   1.000
_cell.length_b   1.000
_cell.length_c   1.000
_cell.angle_alpha   90.00
_cell.angle_beta   90.00
_cell.angle_gamma   90.00
#
_symmetry.space_group_name_H-M   'P 1'
#
loop_
_entity.id
_entity.type
_entity.pdbx_description
1 polymer ?
#
loop_
_entity_poly.entity_id
_entity_poly.type
_entity_poly.pdbx_seq_one_letter_code
_entity_poly.pdbx_strand_id
1 'polypeptide(L)' 'MLWLYQRTMFGDVTNPKNENLSDLGIREFATFVPLLILAVWFGLYPKPFLDRFGDIC' A
#
# COMPACT_ATOMS: atom_id res chain seq x y z
N MET A 1 -14.75 -3.35 2.92
CA MET A 1 -13.50 -4.01 2.47
C MET A 1 -12.71 -4.71 3.57
N LEU A 2 -12.97 -4.44 4.86
CA LEU A 2 -12.24 -5.07 5.97
C LEU A 2 -12.37 -6.60 6.02
N TRP A 3 -13.57 -7.12 5.75
CA TRP A 3 -13.87 -8.56 5.75
C TRP A 3 -13.01 -9.35 4.77
N LEU A 4 -12.71 -8.77 3.59
CA LEU A 4 -11.83 -9.39 2.60
C LEU A 4 -10.40 -9.51 3.16
N TYR A 5 -9.85 -8.40 3.67
CA TYR A 5 -8.49 -8.39 4.25
C TYR A 5 -8.35 -9.40 5.40
N GLN A 6 -9.35 -9.46 6.28
CA GLN A 6 -9.37 -10.41 7.39
C GLN A 6 -9.36 -11.86 6.91
N ARG A 7 -10.15 -12.17 5.88
CA ARG A 7 -10.24 -13.51 5.31
C ARG A 7 -9.01 -13.92 4.52
N THR A 8 -8.35 -12.98 3.83
CA THR A 8 -7.20 -13.28 2.97
C THR A 8 -5.88 -13.35 3.73
N MET A 9 -5.70 -12.54 4.78
CA MET A 9 -4.44 -12.48 5.54
C MET A 9 -4.46 -13.33 6.82
N PHE A 10 -5.61 -13.46 7.49
CA PHE A 10 -5.74 -14.17 8.77
C PHE A 10 -6.55 -15.48 8.67
N GLY A 11 -6.99 -15.88 7.48
CA GLY A 11 -7.68 -17.14 7.25
C GLY A 11 -6.72 -18.31 7.02
N ASP A 12 -7.20 -19.53 7.23
CA ASP A 12 -6.41 -20.74 6.97
C ASP A 12 -6.06 -20.88 5.48
N VAL A 13 -4.88 -21.45 5.20
CA VAL A 13 -4.42 -21.71 3.83
C VAL A 13 -5.19 -22.88 3.26
N THR A 14 -6.23 -22.58 2.46
CA THR A 14 -7.11 -23.60 1.87
C THR A 14 -6.53 -24.30 0.64
N ASN A 15 -5.43 -23.79 0.06
CA ASN A 15 -4.80 -24.33 -1.13
C ASN A 15 -3.33 -24.68 -0.87
N PRO A 16 -2.90 -25.94 -0.99
CA PRO A 16 -1.53 -26.36 -0.67
C PRO A 16 -0.46 -25.73 -1.58
N LYS A 17 -0.84 -25.20 -2.75
CA LYS A 17 0.08 -24.45 -3.61
C LYS A 17 0.51 -23.10 -3.02
N ASN A 18 -0.32 -22.53 -2.13
CA ASN A 18 -0.06 -21.22 -1.56
C ASN A 18 0.88 -21.27 -0.35
N GLU A 19 1.14 -22.46 0.20
CA GLU A 19 2.04 -22.65 1.36
C GLU A 19 3.50 -22.31 1.04
N ASN A 20 3.91 -22.43 -0.23
CA ASN A 20 5.28 -22.17 -0.68
C ASN A 20 5.41 -20.87 -1.48
N LEU A 21 4.43 -19.96 -1.39
CA LEU A 21 4.54 -18.65 -2.01
C LEU A 21 5.63 -17.85 -1.28
N SER A 22 6.71 -17.55 -2.00
CA SER A 22 7.73 -16.63 -1.51
C SER A 22 7.13 -15.24 -1.34
N ASP A 23 7.46 -14.59 -0.23
CA ASP A 23 7.20 -13.17 -0.03
C ASP A 23 7.94 -12.30 -1.05
N LEU A 24 7.57 -11.01 -1.04
CA LEU A 24 8.13 -9.98 -1.90
C LEU A 24 9.67 -9.99 -1.88
N GLY A 25 10.26 -10.10 -3.06
CA GLY A 25 11.70 -9.99 -3.23
C GLY A 25 12.21 -8.57 -2.99
N ILE A 26 13.51 -8.44 -2.77
CA ILE A 26 14.18 -7.14 -2.50
C ILE A 26 13.89 -6.11 -3.60
N ARG A 27 13.84 -6.54 -4.86
CA ARG A 27 13.57 -5.66 -6.02
C ARG A 27 12.14 -5.14 -6.03
N GLU A 28 11.18 -5.99 -5.65
CA GLU A 28 9.77 -5.62 -5.59
C GLU A 28 9.56 -4.65 -4.44
N PHE A 29 10.13 -4.95 -3.27
CA PHE A 29 10.10 -4.04 -2.13
C PHE A 29 10.70 -2.67 -2.45
N ALA A 30 11.86 -2.62 -3.12
CA ALA A 30 12.47 -1.36 -3.55
C ALA A 30 11.59 -0.52 -4.50
N THR A 31 10.67 -1.16 -5.24
CA THR A 31 9.72 -0.46 -6.11
C THR A 31 8.48 -0.01 -5.32
N PHE A 32 8.05 -0.76 -4.30
CA PHE A 32 6.90 -0.41 -3.46
C PHE A 32 7.22 0.67 -2.42
N VAL A 33 8.42 0.69 -1.84
CA VAL A 33 8.86 1.67 -0.84
C VAL A 33 8.67 3.13 -1.29
N PRO A 34 9.14 3.57 -2.47
CA PRO A 34 8.97 4.96 -2.88
C PRO A 34 7.49 5.35 -3.02
N LEU A 35 6.64 4.41 -3.47
CA LEU A 35 5.19 4.64 -3.56
C LEU A 35 4.57 4.87 -2.17
N LEU A 36 4.95 4.07 -1.17
CA LEU A 36 4.49 4.24 0.21
C LEU A 36 4.96 5.55 0.82
N ILE A 37 6.22 5.94 0.57
CA ILE A 37 6.75 7.23 1.05
C ILE A 37 5.92 8.38 0.49
N LEU A 38 5.61 8.37 -0.80
CA LEU A 38 4.76 9.40 -1.40
C LEU A 38 3.36 9.40 -0.79
N ALA A 39 2.72 8.24 -0.62
CA ALA A 39 1.40 8.14 -0.02
C ALA A 39 1.36 8.69 1.42
N VAL A 40 2.38 8.38 2.23
CA VAL A 40 2.51 8.91 3.60
C VAL A 40 2.79 10.41 3.58
N TRP A 41 3.64 10.88 2.66
CA TRP A 41 3.95 12.30 2.50
C TRP A 41 2.69 13.12 2.15
N PHE A 42 1.88 12.65 1.20
CA PHE A 42 0.59 13.28 0.88
C PHE A 42 -0.38 13.28 2.06
N GLY A 43 -0.38 12.22 2.88
CA GLY A 43 -1.21 12.14 4.09
C GLY A 43 -0.76 13.09 5.21
N LEU A 44 0.55 13.29 5.38
CA LEU A 44 1.11 14.13 6.44
C LEU A 44 1.15 15.62 6.07
N TYR A 45 1.46 15.94 4.81
CA TYR A 45 1.63 17.32 4.34
C TYR A 45 0.94 17.56 2.98
N PRO A 46 -0.40 17.71 2.98
CA PRO A 46 -1.16 17.99 1.74
C PRO A 46 -1.10 19.46 1.29
N LYS A 47 -0.57 20.37 2.13
CA LYS A 47 -0.51 21.82 1.87
C LYS A 47 0.05 22.21 0.48
N PRO A 48 1.17 21.67 -0.02
CA PRO A 48 1.73 22.12 -1.30
C PRO A 48 0.85 21.73 -2.49
N PHE A 49 -0.04 20.74 -2.32
CA PHE A 49 -1.05 20.39 -3.31
C PHE A 49 -2.27 21.30 -3.16
N LEU A 50 -2.79 21.46 -1.94
CA LEU A 50 -3.98 22.26 -1.65
C LEU A 50 -3.81 23.75 -1.96
N ASP A 51 -2.66 24.33 -1.64
CA ASP A 51 -2.35 25.75 -1.90
C ASP A 51 -2.43 26.03 -3.41
N ARG A 52 -1.90 25.13 -4.26
CA ARG A 52 -1.97 25.26 -5.71
C ARG A 52 -3.39 25.18 -6.30
N PHE A 53 -4.33 24.52 -5.62
CA PHE A 53 -5.75 24.55 -6.02
C PHE A 53 -6.50 25.75 -5.42
N GLY A 54 -6.14 26.20 -4.22
CA GLY A 54 -6.75 27.35 -3.55
C GLY A 54 -6.44 28.69 -4.19
N ASP A 55 -5.24 28.84 -4.77
CA ASP A 55 -4.79 30.07 -5.44
C ASP A 55 -5.43 30.30 -6.83
N ILE A 56 -6.26 29.38 -7.31
CA ILE A 56 -6.95 29.43 -8.62
C ILE A 56 -8.34 30.11 -8.53
N CYS A 57 -8.74 30.59 -7.35
CA CYS A 57 -9.93 31.43 -7.13
C CYS A 57 -9.57 32.84 -6.67
#